data_AF-A5H9K0-F1
#
_entry.id   AF-A5H9K0-F1
#
_cell.length_a   1.000
_cell.length_b   1.000
_cell.length_c   1.000
_cell.angle_alpha   90.00
_cell.angle_beta   90.00
_cell.angle_gamma   90.00
#
_symmetry.space_group_name_H-M   'P 1'
#
loop_
_entity.id
_entity.type
_entity.pdbx_description
1 polymer ?
#
loop_
_entity_poly.entity_id
_entity_poly.type
_entity_poly.pdbx_seq_one_letter_code
_entity_poly.pdbx_strand_id
1 'polypeptide(L)' 'MTMAAAPARSAGAAAEKRMVDPPRVVGEYKLLEEIGVGSFAKVYLATHLRTGDVVAVKEIDPRRIDERVRGGILEEK' A
#
# COMPACT_ATOMS: atom_id res chain seq x y z
N MET A 1 -20.51 37.43 -6.77
CA MET A 1 -20.15 36.02 -7.04
C MET A 1 -18.78 35.77 -6.43
N THR A 2 -18.73 35.36 -5.18
CA THR A 2 -17.48 35.09 -4.46
C THR A 2 -17.15 33.59 -4.54
N MET A 3 -15.99 33.29 -5.14
CA MET A 3 -15.40 31.96 -5.19
C MET A 3 -15.00 31.53 -3.76
N ALA A 4 -15.55 30.43 -3.26
CA ALA A 4 -15.03 29.74 -2.09
C ALA A 4 -14.06 28.66 -2.57
N ALA A 5 -12.76 28.90 -2.41
CA ALA A 5 -11.74 27.87 -2.58
C ALA A 5 -11.94 26.81 -1.48
N ALA A 6 -12.13 25.56 -1.89
CA ALA A 6 -12.18 24.43 -0.96
C ALA A 6 -10.82 24.26 -0.26
N PRO A 7 -10.78 23.98 1.05
CA PRO A 7 -9.51 23.76 1.71
C PRO A 7 -8.86 22.49 1.16
N ALA A 8 -7.63 22.63 0.67
CA ALA A 8 -6.76 21.49 0.40
C ALA A 8 -6.65 20.68 1.70
N ARG A 9 -7.17 19.46 1.70
CA ARG A 9 -7.09 18.57 2.85
C ARG A 9 -5.62 18.36 3.18
N SER A 10 -5.22 18.89 4.33
CA SER A 10 -3.98 18.55 5.01
C SER A 10 -4.00 17.07 5.39
N ALA A 11 -3.61 16.21 4.45
CA ALA A 11 -3.28 14.81 4.74
C ALA A 11 -1.86 14.74 5.33
N GLY A 12 -1.66 15.48 6.42
CA GLY A 12 -0.42 15.60 7.16
C GLY A 12 -0.66 15.30 8.64
N ALA A 13 -1.38 14.22 8.92
CA ALA A 13 -1.30 13.56 10.22
C ALA A 13 -0.42 12.34 9.99
N ALA A 14 0.79 12.34 10.56
CA ALA A 14 1.67 11.20 10.57
C ALA A 14 0.87 9.99 11.08
N ALA A 15 0.42 9.14 10.16
CA ALA A 15 -0.27 7.92 10.50
C ALA A 15 0.72 7.10 11.32
N GLU A 16 0.39 6.83 12.59
CA GLU A 16 1.17 5.90 13.40
C GLU A 16 1.44 4.65 12.57
N LYS A 17 2.72 4.36 12.34
CA LYS A 17 3.19 3.19 11.59
C LYS A 17 2.60 1.94 12.22
N ARG A 18 1.58 1.37 11.57
CA ARG A 18 0.94 0.14 12.03
C ARG A 18 1.88 -1.02 11.75
N MET A 19 2.55 -1.50 12.78
CA MET A 19 3.23 -2.79 12.74
C MET A 19 2.21 -3.90 12.47
N VAL A 20 2.62 -4.86 11.65
CA VAL A 20 1.88 -6.11 11.44
C VAL A 20 2.26 -7.04 12.58
N ASP A 21 1.37 -7.17 13.57
CA ASP A 21 1.54 -8.06 14.73
C ASP A 21 0.39 -9.09 14.79
N PRO A 22 0.65 -10.41 14.68
CA PRO A 22 1.97 -11.02 14.45
C PRO A 22 2.52 -10.76 13.03
N PRO A 23 3.86 -10.77 12.84
CA PRO A 23 4.47 -10.62 11.53
C PRO A 23 3.93 -11.64 10.53
N ARG A 24 3.42 -11.16 9.38
CA ARG A 24 2.81 -12.02 8.35
C ARG A 24 3.86 -12.40 7.30
N VAL A 25 3.94 -13.70 6.96
CA VAL A 25 4.79 -14.19 5.86
C VAL A 25 3.91 -14.47 4.64
N VAL A 26 4.33 -13.98 3.47
CA VAL A 26 3.69 -14.20 2.17
C VAL A 26 4.77 -14.61 1.17
N GLY A 27 4.75 -15.88 0.73
CA GLY A 27 5.82 -16.42 -0.10
C GLY A 27 7.19 -16.30 0.57
N GLU A 28 8.17 -15.69 -0.11
CA GLU A 28 9.52 -15.42 0.40
C GLU A 28 9.63 -14.08 1.17
N TYR A 29 8.53 -13.41 1.50
CA TYR A 29 8.56 -12.08 2.11
C TYR A 29 7.93 -12.06 3.51
N LYS A 30 8.64 -11.48 4.48
CA LYS A 30 8.12 -11.19 5.82
C LYS A 30 7.69 -9.73 5.91
N LEU A 31 6.39 -9.49 6.04
CA LEU A 31 5.82 -8.15 6.18
C LEU A 31 6.02 -7.62 7.61
N LEU A 32 6.38 -6.34 7.73
CA LEU A 32 6.78 -5.71 8.99
C LEU A 32 5.79 -4.59 9.39
N GLU A 33 5.69 -3.54 8.60
CA GLU A 33 4.85 -2.38 8.91
C GLU A 33 4.12 -1.89 7.65
N GLU A 34 2.89 -1.39 7.83
CA GLU A 34 2.18 -0.69 6.77
C GLU A 34 2.82 0.69 6.56
N ILE A 35 3.37 0.93 5.37
CA ILE A 35 4.05 2.17 5.00
C ILE A 35 3.22 3.03 4.04
N GLY A 36 2.09 2.51 3.54
CA GLY A 36 1.20 3.27 2.66
C GLY A 36 -0.15 2.61 2.43
N VAL A 37 -1.16 3.43 2.17
CA VAL A 37 -2.50 3.02 1.80
C VAL A 37 -2.91 3.75 0.53
N GLY A 38 -3.24 2.97 -0.51
CA GLY A 38 -3.84 3.46 -1.74
C GLY A 38 -5.30 3.01 -1.87
N SER A 39 -5.97 3.46 -2.93
CA SER A 39 -7.39 3.14 -3.18
C SER A 39 -7.67 1.64 -3.29
N PHE A 40 -6.72 0.90 -3.87
CA PHE A 40 -6.86 -0.52 -4.23
C PHE A 40 -5.84 -1.43 -3.53
N ALA A 41 -4.89 -0.85 -2.81
CA ALA A 41 -3.76 -1.58 -2.28
C ALA A 41 -3.28 -1.01 -0.95
N LYS A 42 -2.63 -1.87 -0.17
CA LYS A 42 -1.82 -1.49 0.98
C LYS A 42 -0.36 -1.79 0.66
N VAL A 43 0.55 -0.95 1.12
CA VAL A 43 1.98 -1.13 0.92
C VAL A 43 2.63 -1.38 2.26
N TYR A 44 3.43 -2.44 2.31
CA TYR A 44 4.13 -2.88 3.51
C TYR A 44 5.64 -2.81 3.30
N LEU A 45 6.37 -2.41 4.33
CA LEU A 45 7.80 -2.73 4.44
C LEU A 45 7.94 -4.22 4.70
N ALA A 46 8.84 -4.88 3.99
CA ALA A 46 9.08 -6.30 4.12
C ALA A 46 10.56 -6.65 4.00
N THR A 47 10.92 -7.84 4.49
CA THR A 47 12.22 -8.46 4.25
C THR A 47 12.05 -9.64 3.32
N HIS A 48 12.81 -9.67 2.23
CA HIS A 48 12.93 -10.85 1.39
C HIS A 48 13.81 -11.89 2.07
N LEU A 49 13.23 -13.01 2.49
CA LEU A 49 13.85 -13.99 3.38
C LEU A 49 15.09 -14.65 2.78
N ARG A 50 15.17 -14.77 1.47
CA ARG A 50 16.29 -15.43 0.78
C ARG A 50 17.52 -14.54 0.63
N THR A 51 17.34 -13.24 0.37
CA THR A 51 18.47 -12.30 0.15
C THR A 51 18.72 -11.37 1.34
N GLY A 52 17.74 -11.20 2.22
CA GLY A 52 17.79 -10.24 3.32
C GLY A 52 17.39 -8.81 2.90
N ASP A 53 17.05 -8.59 1.63
CA ASP A 53 16.75 -7.25 1.13
C ASP A 53 15.49 -6.68 1.76
N VAL A 54 15.55 -5.39 2.08
CA VAL A 54 14.40 -4.62 2.53
C VAL A 54 13.66 -4.10 1.31
N VAL A 55 12.39 -4.47 1.17
CA VAL A 55 11.57 -4.19 -0.01
C VAL A 55 10.20 -3.64 0.37
N ALA A 56 9.53 -2.99 -0.58
CA ALA A 56 8.12 -2.63 -0.46
C ALA A 56 7.24 -3.71 -1.12
N VAL A 57 6.24 -4.22 -0.41
CA VAL A 57 5.24 -5.17 -0.92
C VAL A 57 3.90 -4.49 -1.03
N LYS A 58 3.36 -4.37 -2.25
CA LYS A 58 2.03 -3.82 -2.52
C LYS A 58 1.00 -4.95 -2.54
N GLU A 59 0.26 -5.10 -1.45
CA GLU A 59 -0.86 -6.03 -1.36
C GLU A 59 -2.11 -5.41 -1.98
N ILE A 60 -2.66 -6.10 -2.98
CA ILE A 60 -3.81 -5.65 -3.75
C ILE A 60 -5.01 -6.54 -3.40
N ASP A 61 -6.15 -5.94 -3.05
CA ASP A 61 -7.39 -6.71 -2.86
C ASP A 61 -8.14 -6.85 -4.20
N PRO A 62 -8.14 -8.02 -4.86
CA PRO A 62 -8.73 -8.20 -6.19
C PRO A 62 -10.25 -8.00 -6.21
N ARG A 63 -10.92 -8.00 -5.05
CA ARG A 63 -12.37 -7.72 -4.93
C ARG A 63 -12.68 -6.23 -5.01
N ARG A 64 -11.70 -5.39 -4.72
CA ARG A 64 -11.80 -3.91 -4.78
C ARG A 64 -11.39 -3.36 -6.15
N ILE A 65 -11.04 -4.23 -7.08
CA ILE A 65 -10.57 -3.88 -8.42
C ILE A 65 -11.67 -4.18 -9.42
N ASP A 66 -12.18 -3.14 -10.04
CA ASP A 66 -13.09 -3.20 -11.19
C ASP A 66 -12.36 -3.82 -12.41
N GLU A 67 -13.08 -4.45 -13.34
CA GLU A 67 -12.51 -5.10 -14.54
C GLU A 67 -11.57 -4.16 -15.33
N ARG A 68 -11.85 -2.85 -15.35
CA ARG A 68 -11.01 -1.85 -16.01
C ARG A 68 -9.62 -1.70 -15.40
N VAL A 69 -9.49 -1.89 -14.09
CA VAL A 69 -8.21 -1.75 -13.37
C VAL A 69 -7.46 -3.08 -13.34
N ARG A 70 -8.16 -4.22 -13.44
CA ARG A 70 -7.54 -5.56 -13.53
C ARG A 70 -6.60 -5.69 -14.73
N GLY A 71 -6.98 -5.13 -15.88
CA GLY A 71 -6.14 -5.14 -17.09
C GLY A 71 -4.81 -4.40 -16.91
N GLY A 72 -4.83 -3.23 -16.25
CA GLY A 72 -3.62 -2.40 -16.08
C GLY A 72 -2.63 -2.88 -15.02
N ILE A 73 -3.06 -3.67 -14.03
CA ILE A 73 -2.17 -4.17 -12.95
C ILE A 73 -1.18 -5.22 -13.45
N LEU A 74 -1.54 -5.98 -14.50
CA LEU A 74 -0.67 -7.00 -15.09
C LEU A 74 0.21 -6.46 -16.23
N GLU A 75 0.02 -5.19 -16.61
CA GLU A 75 0.73 -4.56 -17.74
C GLU A 75 1.77 -3.49 -17.35
N GLU A 76 2.05 -3.28 -16.05
CA GLU A 76 3.21 -2.46 -15.66
C GLU A 76 4.51 -3.16 -16.11
N LYS A 77 5.10 -2.64 -17.19
CA LYS A 77 6.45 -2.96 -17.69
C LYS A 77 7.52 -2.15 -16.99
#